data_AF-A0A850Q7I2-F1
#
_entry.id   AF-A0A850Q7I2-F1
#
_cell.length_a   1.000
_cell.length_b   1.000
_cell.length_c   1.000
_cell.angle_alpha   90.00
_cell.angle_beta   90.00
_cell.angle_gamma   90.00
#
_symmetry.space_group_name_H-M   'P 1'
#
loop_
_entity.id
_entity.type
_entity.pdbx_description
1 polymer ?
#
loop_
_entity_poly.entity_id
_entity_poly.type
_entity_poly.pdbx_seq_one_letter_code
_entity_poly.pdbx_strand_id
1 'polypeptide(L)'
;DLIVGTEEEFHIAGGSTNTVEALRTVRGNSKATLVCKRGALGAVAFEGAVPDSLDDGQSGEGFPIEVFNVLGAGDGFFSGLLKGWMEDAGWPTTLKYANACGAFAVSRHGCTPAYPSLTELEFFLKRGVKQKDLRNDPELEQIHWSTTRHTRNAGDWSSMRVFAFDHRLQLEEMDGYTLAKGGAFKELCMKAATQVQDGRDGYGILC
;
A
#
# COMPACT_ATOMS: atom_id res chain seq x y z
N ASP A 1 15.24 10.01 6.16
CA ASP A 1 14.53 11.24 5.73
C ASP A 1 13.02 11.20 5.93
N LEU A 2 12.37 10.03 5.81
CA LEU A 2 10.92 9.87 6.00
C LEU A 2 10.63 8.64 6.87
N ILE A 3 9.70 8.76 7.82
CA ILE A 3 9.14 7.65 8.61
C ILE A 3 7.62 7.70 8.46
N VAL A 4 7.03 6.61 8.00
CA VAL A 4 5.58 6.50 7.75
C VAL A 4 5.05 5.33 8.55
N GLY A 5 3.96 5.55 9.29
CA GLY A 5 3.36 4.52 10.14
C GLY A 5 1.88 4.78 10.40
N THR A 6 1.12 3.76 10.78
CA THR A 6 -0.18 3.93 11.43
C THR A 6 0.00 4.39 12.86
N GLU A 7 -1.08 4.78 13.52
CA GLU A 7 -1.05 5.11 14.95
C GLU A 7 -0.47 3.96 15.77
N GLU A 8 -0.87 2.72 15.49
CA GLU A 8 -0.39 1.52 16.17
C GLU A 8 1.11 1.25 15.91
N GLU A 9 1.57 1.45 14.66
CA GLU A 9 2.99 1.31 14.32
C GLU A 9 3.83 2.36 15.08
N PHE A 10 3.32 3.59 15.21
CA PHE A 10 3.95 4.62 16.04
C PHE A 10 3.87 4.31 17.53
N HIS A 11 2.78 3.72 18.04
CA HIS A 11 2.66 3.32 19.44
C HIS A 11 3.73 2.31 19.81
N ILE A 12 3.96 1.32 18.95
CA ILE A 12 5.00 0.30 19.13
C ILE A 12 6.39 0.97 19.10
N ALA A 13 6.66 1.81 18.10
CA ALA A 13 7.95 2.45 17.93
C ALA A 13 8.26 3.48 19.05
N GLY A 14 7.25 4.18 19.54
CA GLY A 14 7.36 5.23 20.55
C GLY A 14 7.15 4.76 21.99
N GLY A 15 6.72 3.50 22.20
CA GLY A 15 6.51 2.92 23.52
C GLY A 15 5.36 3.53 24.33
N SER A 16 4.38 4.15 23.68
CA SER A 16 3.19 4.73 24.32
C SER A 16 1.95 4.47 23.48
N THR A 17 0.81 4.24 24.13
CA THR A 17 -0.51 4.14 23.47
C THR A 17 -1.14 5.51 23.19
N ASN A 18 -0.52 6.60 23.67
CA ASN A 18 -0.89 7.95 23.28
C ASN A 18 -0.14 8.32 21.98
N THR A 19 -0.89 8.53 20.88
CA THR A 19 -0.31 8.79 19.55
C THR A 19 0.63 10.00 19.54
N VAL A 20 0.29 11.10 20.22
CA VAL A 20 1.11 12.32 20.27
C VAL A 20 2.39 12.07 21.05
N GLU A 21 2.30 11.41 22.20
CA GLU A 21 3.48 11.05 23.00
C GLU A 21 4.41 10.10 22.23
N ALA A 22 3.85 9.07 21.58
CA ALA A 22 4.61 8.11 20.79
C ALA A 22 5.35 8.80 19.63
N LEU A 23 4.67 9.68 18.89
CA LEU A 23 5.29 10.49 17.83
C LEU A 23 6.40 11.41 18.37
N ARG A 24 6.22 12.00 19.56
CA ARG A 24 7.24 12.83 20.22
C ARG A 24 8.47 11.99 20.60
N THR A 25 8.28 10.78 21.11
CA THR A 25 9.37 9.85 21.40
C THR A 25 10.14 9.50 20.12
N VAL A 26 9.46 9.20 19.01
CA VAL A 26 10.10 8.93 17.72
C VAL A 26 10.84 10.18 17.20
N ARG A 27 10.23 11.37 17.30
CA ARG A 27 10.87 12.66 16.95
C ARG A 27 12.12 12.94 17.78
N GLY A 28 12.16 12.54 19.06
CA GLY A 28 13.36 12.66 19.90
C GLY A 28 14.56 11.85 19.37
N ASN A 29 14.30 10.80 18.59
CA ASN A 29 15.31 9.88 18.06
C ASN A 29 15.58 10.07 16.55
N SER A 30 14.79 10.89 15.85
CA SER A 30 14.91 11.07 14.41
C SER A 30 14.49 12.46 13.94
N LYS A 31 15.24 13.00 12.96
CA LYS A 31 14.91 14.25 12.26
C LYS A 31 14.08 14.03 10.98
N ALA A 32 13.72 12.79 10.65
CA ALA A 32 12.92 12.46 9.47
C ALA A 32 11.52 13.10 9.54
N THR A 33 10.90 13.44 8.42
CA THR A 33 9.47 13.78 8.43
C THR A 33 8.67 12.58 8.90
N LEU A 34 7.73 12.79 9.83
CA LEU A 34 6.85 11.74 10.33
C LEU A 34 5.50 11.85 9.63
N VAL A 35 5.02 10.76 9.01
CA VAL A 35 3.69 10.67 8.41
C VAL A 35 2.87 9.63 9.16
N CYS A 36 1.85 10.08 9.89
CA CYS A 36 0.97 9.23 10.68
C CYS A 36 -0.35 8.99 9.93
N LYS A 37 -0.61 7.73 9.55
CA LYS A 37 -1.87 7.26 8.96
C LYS A 37 -2.91 7.08 10.08
N ARG A 38 -4.10 7.66 9.91
CA ARG A 38 -5.22 7.70 10.87
C ARG A 38 -6.47 7.00 10.31
N GLY A 39 -6.27 5.93 9.54
CA GLY A 39 -7.35 5.19 8.88
C GLY A 39 -8.23 6.10 8.00
N ALA A 40 -9.55 6.10 8.26
CA ALA A 40 -10.53 6.88 7.50
C ALA A 40 -10.36 8.41 7.66
N LEU A 41 -9.62 8.88 8.67
CA LEU A 41 -9.29 10.30 8.86
C LEU A 41 -8.14 10.77 7.95
N GLY A 42 -7.58 9.88 7.11
CA GLY A 42 -6.46 10.19 6.23
C GLY A 42 -5.12 10.08 6.94
N ALA A 43 -4.23 11.04 6.71
CA ALA A 43 -2.90 11.07 7.31
C ALA A 43 -2.45 12.50 7.62
N VAL A 44 -1.51 12.61 8.54
CA VAL A 44 -0.90 13.89 8.97
C VAL A 44 0.61 13.80 8.89
N ALA A 45 1.26 14.88 8.45
CA ALA A 45 2.71 14.99 8.32
C ALA A 45 3.29 16.03 9.30
N PHE A 46 4.43 15.69 9.90
CA PHE A 46 5.19 16.55 10.80
C PHE A 46 6.66 16.61 10.36
N GLU A 47 7.08 17.73 9.79
CA GLU A 47 8.48 17.98 9.42
C GLU A 47 9.35 18.35 10.62
N GLY A 48 8.72 18.92 11.66
CA GLY A 48 9.40 19.40 12.87
C GLY A 48 8.78 18.83 14.15
N ALA A 49 8.63 19.71 15.15
CA ALA A 49 8.02 19.36 16.42
C ALA A 49 6.59 18.82 16.23
N VAL A 50 6.24 17.84 17.06
CA VAL A 50 4.90 17.26 17.07
C VAL A 50 4.01 18.10 18.01
N PRO A 51 2.95 18.75 17.49
CA PRO A 51 2.03 19.60 18.27
C PRO A 51 1.20 18.78 19.26
N ASP A 52 0.38 19.45 20.07
CA ASP A 52 -0.47 18.79 21.08
C ASP A 52 -1.68 18.07 20.46
N SER A 53 -2.12 18.50 19.27
CA SER A 53 -3.18 17.83 18.49
C SER A 53 -2.64 17.34 17.15
N LEU A 54 -3.01 16.13 16.75
CA LEU A 54 -2.67 15.61 15.41
C LEU A 54 -3.27 16.48 14.29
N ASP A 55 -4.39 17.15 14.55
CA ASP A 55 -5.08 18.00 13.58
C ASP A 55 -4.31 19.29 13.26
N ASP A 56 -3.32 19.66 14.08
CA ASP A 56 -2.41 20.79 13.83
C ASP A 56 -1.25 20.41 12.88
N GLY A 57 -1.16 19.14 12.48
CA GLY A 57 -0.23 18.67 11.47
C GLY A 57 -0.63 19.06 10.04
N GLN A 58 0.30 18.93 9.10
CA GLN A 58 -0.03 19.11 7.69
C GLN A 58 -0.89 17.93 7.24
N SER A 59 -2.09 18.21 6.72
CA SER A 59 -3.03 17.19 6.23
C SER A 59 -3.38 17.43 4.77
N GLY A 60 -3.73 16.34 4.07
CA GLY A 60 -4.31 16.38 2.74
C GLY A 60 -5.79 16.05 2.77
N GLU A 61 -6.50 16.39 1.69
CA GLU A 61 -7.92 16.03 1.53
C GLU A 61 -8.15 14.52 1.75
N GLY A 62 -9.13 14.18 2.59
CA GLY A 62 -9.58 12.82 2.81
C GLY A 62 -10.78 12.49 1.92
N PHE A 63 -10.91 11.24 1.50
CA PHE A 63 -11.96 10.79 0.59
C PHE A 63 -12.86 9.76 1.27
N PRO A 64 -14.08 10.15 1.71
CA PRO A 64 -14.97 9.26 2.43
C PRO A 64 -15.63 8.25 1.47
N ILE A 65 -14.99 7.10 1.31
CA ILE A 65 -15.45 5.99 0.46
C ILE A 65 -16.08 4.87 1.29
N GLU A 66 -16.75 3.94 0.62
CA GLU A 66 -17.14 2.66 1.22
C GLU A 66 -15.94 1.71 1.19
N VAL A 67 -15.56 1.20 2.37
CA VAL A 67 -14.53 0.18 2.53
C VAL A 67 -15.13 -1.18 2.17
N PHE A 68 -14.60 -1.78 1.10
CA PHE A 68 -14.97 -3.11 0.63
C PHE A 68 -13.91 -4.16 0.97
N ASN A 69 -12.62 -3.79 0.87
CA ASN A 69 -11.48 -4.62 1.21
C ASN A 69 -10.43 -3.75 1.92
N VAL A 70 -9.68 -4.27 2.87
CA VAL A 70 -8.59 -3.51 3.55
C VAL A 70 -7.20 -3.91 3.05
N LEU A 71 -7.10 -4.98 2.27
CA LEU A 71 -5.84 -5.48 1.72
C LEU A 71 -5.24 -4.47 0.75
N GLY A 72 -3.97 -4.13 0.95
CA GLY A 72 -3.24 -3.22 0.06
C GLY A 72 -3.53 -1.73 0.28
N ALA A 73 -4.29 -1.35 1.30
CA ALA A 73 -4.55 0.06 1.63
C ALA A 73 -3.25 0.83 1.90
N GLY A 74 -2.33 0.22 2.65
CA GLY A 74 -1.02 0.79 2.96
C GLY A 74 -0.17 1.00 1.71
N ASP A 75 -0.07 -0.01 0.84
CA ASP A 75 0.70 0.05 -0.41
C ASP A 75 0.11 1.07 -1.40
N GLY A 76 -1.22 1.15 -1.49
CA GLY A 76 -1.91 2.19 -2.25
C GLY A 76 -1.60 3.59 -1.71
N PHE A 77 -1.66 3.76 -0.39
CA PHE A 77 -1.26 5.01 0.28
C PHE A 77 0.20 5.38 -0.04
N PHE A 78 1.13 4.44 0.10
CA PHE A 78 2.54 4.67 -0.23
C PHE A 78 2.75 5.03 -1.70
N SER A 79 2.01 4.41 -2.62
CA SER A 79 2.10 4.74 -4.05
C SER A 79 1.74 6.21 -4.32
N GLY A 80 0.66 6.70 -3.70
CA GLY A 80 0.27 8.12 -3.79
C GLY A 80 1.23 9.06 -3.06
N LEU A 81 1.73 8.65 -1.88
CA LEU A 81 2.71 9.39 -1.10
C LEU A 81 4.02 9.59 -1.88
N LEU A 82 4.56 8.50 -2.45
CA LEU A 82 5.80 8.53 -3.22
C LEU A 82 5.65 9.37 -4.48
N LYS A 83 4.50 9.32 -5.16
CA LYS A 83 4.23 10.22 -6.30
C LYS A 83 4.39 11.68 -5.90
N GLY A 84 3.67 12.14 -4.87
CA GLY A 84 3.73 13.53 -4.44
C GLY A 84 5.13 13.92 -3.96
N TRP A 85 5.80 13.02 -3.24
CA TRP A 85 7.14 13.27 -2.72
C TRP A 85 8.19 13.35 -3.83
N MET A 86 8.13 12.49 -4.85
CA MET A 86 9.03 12.51 -6.01
C MET A 86 8.79 13.71 -6.95
N GLU A 87 7.60 14.31 -6.89
CA GLU A 87 7.24 15.53 -7.63
C GLU A 87 7.56 16.81 -6.84
N ASP A 88 8.25 16.69 -5.69
CA ASP A 88 8.52 17.80 -4.76
C ASP A 88 7.26 18.58 -4.35
N ALA A 89 6.11 17.90 -4.33
CA ALA A 89 4.84 18.51 -3.94
C ALA A 89 4.79 18.76 -2.43
N GLY A 90 4.17 19.86 -2.01
CA GLY A 90 3.95 20.15 -0.59
C GLY A 90 3.09 19.07 0.09
N TRP A 91 3.28 18.88 1.40
CA TRP A 91 2.61 17.81 2.18
C TRP A 91 1.09 17.74 2.01
N PRO A 92 0.32 18.84 1.94
CA PRO A 92 -1.13 18.75 1.67
C PRO A 92 -1.46 18.06 0.34
N THR A 93 -0.69 18.33 -0.72
CA THR A 93 -0.89 17.70 -2.03
C THR A 93 -0.41 16.24 -2.01
N THR A 94 0.76 16.00 -1.42
CA THR A 94 1.34 14.66 -1.30
C THR A 94 0.43 13.71 -0.50
N LEU A 95 -0.12 14.18 0.62
CA LEU A 95 -1.08 13.41 1.42
C LEU A 95 -2.44 13.27 0.75
N LYS A 96 -2.89 14.25 -0.04
CA LYS A 96 -4.09 14.12 -0.88
C LYS A 96 -3.95 12.96 -1.88
N TYR A 97 -2.80 12.86 -2.55
CA TYR A 97 -2.52 11.73 -3.45
C TYR A 97 -2.48 10.40 -2.68
N ALA A 98 -1.81 10.36 -1.54
CA ALA A 98 -1.76 9.17 -0.68
C ALA A 98 -3.16 8.71 -0.24
N ASN A 99 -3.98 9.63 0.26
CA ASN A 99 -5.35 9.37 0.70
C ASN A 99 -6.22 8.85 -0.45
N ALA A 100 -6.13 9.46 -1.64
CA ALA A 100 -6.90 9.03 -2.81
C ALA A 100 -6.52 7.61 -3.27
N CYS A 101 -5.22 7.31 -3.38
CA CYS A 101 -4.77 5.98 -3.77
C CYS A 101 -5.14 4.91 -2.73
N GLY A 102 -5.04 5.24 -1.43
CA GLY A 102 -5.55 4.39 -0.36
C GLY A 102 -7.05 4.13 -0.47
N ALA A 103 -7.84 5.17 -0.76
CA ALA A 103 -9.29 5.06 -0.96
C ALA A 103 -9.68 4.14 -2.14
N PHE A 104 -8.96 4.20 -3.26
CA PHE A 104 -9.14 3.27 -4.37
C PHE A 104 -8.84 1.82 -3.99
N ALA A 105 -7.73 1.59 -3.29
CA ALA A 105 -7.32 0.26 -2.85
C ALA A 105 -8.42 -0.39 -2.00
N VAL A 106 -9.03 0.37 -1.09
CA VAL A 106 -10.01 -0.20 -0.18
C VAL A 106 -11.44 -0.29 -0.74
N SER A 107 -11.76 0.43 -1.82
CA SER A 107 -13.11 0.45 -2.39
C SER A 107 -13.36 -0.64 -3.43
N ARG A 108 -12.30 -1.30 -3.91
CA ARG A 108 -12.33 -2.38 -4.92
C ARG A 108 -11.90 -3.72 -4.33
N HIS A 109 -12.13 -4.80 -5.08
CA HIS A 109 -11.83 -6.16 -4.62
C HIS A 109 -10.32 -6.48 -4.60
N GLY A 110 -9.58 -6.02 -5.60
CA GLY A 110 -8.15 -6.32 -5.75
C GLY A 110 -7.27 -5.55 -4.78
N CYS A 111 -6.05 -6.07 -4.54
CA CYS A 111 -4.97 -5.35 -3.88
C CYS A 111 -4.27 -4.43 -4.91
N THR A 112 -3.06 -4.77 -5.37
CA THR A 112 -2.31 -4.01 -6.38
C THR A 112 -3.11 -3.68 -7.66
N PRO A 113 -3.94 -4.58 -8.22
CA PRO A 113 -4.71 -4.26 -9.42
C PRO A 113 -5.79 -3.20 -9.23
N ALA A 114 -6.12 -2.82 -8.00
CA ALA A 114 -7.12 -1.80 -7.70
C ALA A 114 -6.56 -0.37 -7.68
N TYR A 115 -5.25 -0.20 -7.66
CA TYR A 115 -4.62 1.12 -7.61
C TYR A 115 -4.92 1.91 -8.88
N PRO A 116 -5.15 3.23 -8.75
CA PRO A 116 -5.53 4.03 -9.90
C PRO A 116 -4.33 4.27 -10.82
N SER A 117 -4.59 4.36 -12.12
CA SER A 117 -3.63 4.98 -13.03
C SER A 117 -3.53 6.49 -12.73
N LEU A 118 -2.51 7.16 -13.28
CA LEU A 118 -2.41 8.61 -13.14
C LEU A 118 -3.65 9.34 -13.68
N THR A 119 -4.13 8.94 -14.86
CA THR A 119 -5.33 9.51 -15.48
C THR A 119 -6.58 9.29 -14.61
N GLU A 120 -6.72 8.12 -13.99
CA GLU A 120 -7.83 7.83 -13.09
C GLU A 120 -7.76 8.68 -11.81
N LEU A 121 -6.58 8.79 -11.21
CA LEU A 121 -6.34 9.61 -10.02
C LEU A 121 -6.66 11.09 -10.29
N GLU A 122 -6.15 11.65 -11.37
CA GLU A 122 -6.38 13.05 -11.75
C GLU A 122 -7.87 13.32 -12.02
N PHE A 123 -8.53 12.41 -12.72
CA PHE A 123 -9.97 12.50 -12.96
C PHE A 123 -10.77 12.48 -11.64
N PHE A 124 -10.44 11.55 -10.74
CA PHE A 124 -11.07 11.45 -9.43
C PHE A 124 -10.88 12.73 -8.60
N LEU A 125 -9.66 13.25 -8.50
CA LEU A 125 -9.34 14.46 -7.75
C LEU A 125 -10.01 15.72 -8.30
N LYS A 126 -10.19 15.80 -9.63
CA LYS A 126 -10.87 16.93 -10.27
C LYS A 126 -12.39 16.86 -10.10
N ARG A 127 -12.97 15.66 -10.18
CA ARG A 127 -14.42 15.42 -10.14
C ARG A 127 -14.97 15.34 -8.73
N GLY A 128 -14.16 14.89 -7.77
CA GLY A 128 -14.57 14.55 -6.41
C GLY A 128 -15.35 13.24 -6.33
N VAL A 129 -15.82 12.93 -5.12
CA VAL A 129 -16.60 11.72 -4.82
C VAL A 129 -18.06 11.91 -5.24
N LYS A 130 -18.48 11.29 -6.35
CA LYS A 130 -19.91 11.20 -6.74
C LYS A 130 -20.64 10.04 -6.05
N GLN A 131 -19.92 8.95 -5.81
CA GLN A 131 -20.41 7.70 -5.25
C GLN A 131 -19.32 7.12 -4.33
N LYS A 132 -19.72 6.57 -3.18
CA LYS A 132 -18.76 6.13 -2.14
C LYS A 132 -18.17 4.75 -2.42
N ASP A 133 -18.94 3.85 -3.01
CA ASP A 133 -18.49 2.55 -3.51
C ASP A 133 -17.90 2.71 -4.92
N LEU A 134 -16.64 3.18 -5.00
CA LEU A 134 -15.96 3.53 -6.25
C LEU A 134 -15.96 2.39 -7.29
N ARG A 135 -15.99 1.12 -6.83
CA ARG A 135 -16.11 -0.06 -7.70
C ARG A 135 -17.36 -0.08 -8.58
N ASN A 136 -18.42 0.65 -8.19
CA ASN A 136 -19.68 0.72 -8.91
C ASN A 136 -19.85 2.05 -9.66
N ASP A 137 -18.83 2.91 -9.68
CA ASP A 137 -18.83 4.14 -10.47
C ASP A 137 -18.42 3.82 -11.93
N PRO A 138 -19.33 3.92 -12.90
CA PRO A 138 -19.08 3.48 -14.27
C PRO A 138 -18.05 4.36 -15.00
N GLU A 139 -17.91 5.64 -14.64
CA GLU A 139 -16.90 6.52 -15.26
C GLU A 139 -15.50 6.13 -14.77
N LEU A 140 -15.34 5.93 -13.46
CA LEU A 140 -14.07 5.47 -12.88
C LEU A 140 -13.70 4.10 -13.39
N GLU A 141 -14.65 3.16 -13.44
CA GLU A 141 -14.39 1.80 -13.91
C GLU A 141 -13.97 1.80 -15.39
N GLN A 142 -14.61 2.61 -16.24
CA GLN A 142 -14.18 2.74 -17.63
C GLN A 142 -12.76 3.30 -17.77
N ILE A 143 -12.39 4.31 -16.99
CA ILE A 143 -11.03 4.87 -17.02
C ILE A 143 -10.03 3.84 -16.48
N HIS A 144 -10.36 3.18 -15.37
CA HIS A 144 -9.54 2.13 -14.79
C HIS A 144 -9.24 1.03 -15.80
N TRP A 145 -10.28 0.47 -16.43
CA TRP A 145 -10.12 -0.56 -17.45
C TRP A 145 -9.29 -0.05 -18.62
N SER A 146 -9.61 1.11 -19.21
CA SER A 146 -8.91 1.60 -20.40
C SER A 146 -7.43 1.90 -20.16
N THR A 147 -7.07 2.35 -18.95
CA THR A 147 -5.69 2.74 -18.60
C THR A 147 -4.86 1.59 -18.04
N THR A 148 -5.48 0.57 -17.44
CA THR A 148 -4.77 -0.59 -16.86
C THR A 148 -4.83 -1.84 -17.74
N ARG A 149 -5.64 -1.87 -18.82
CA ARG A 149 -5.82 -3.05 -19.69
C ARG A 149 -4.50 -3.66 -20.20
N HIS A 150 -3.50 -2.83 -20.45
CA HIS A 150 -2.21 -3.28 -20.96
C HIS A 150 -1.47 -4.19 -19.97
N THR A 151 -1.66 -4.02 -18.65
CA THR A 151 -1.03 -4.89 -17.64
C THR A 151 -1.67 -6.28 -17.57
N ARG A 152 -2.93 -6.42 -18.06
CA ARG A 152 -3.67 -7.69 -18.05
C ARG A 152 -3.64 -8.44 -19.37
N ASN A 153 -3.40 -7.74 -20.48
CA ASN A 153 -3.54 -8.29 -21.84
C ASN A 153 -2.26 -8.19 -22.68
N ALA A 154 -1.18 -7.60 -22.18
CA ALA A 154 0.12 -7.71 -22.84
C ALA A 154 0.71 -9.10 -22.55
N GLY A 155 0.78 -9.96 -23.57
CA GLY A 155 1.33 -11.31 -23.48
C GLY A 155 0.40 -12.40 -24.03
N ASP A 156 0.97 -13.55 -24.37
CA ASP A 156 0.20 -14.77 -24.66
C ASP A 156 -0.18 -15.46 -23.35
N TRP A 157 -1.45 -15.35 -22.97
CA TRP A 157 -2.01 -15.95 -21.76
C TRP A 157 -2.70 -17.29 -22.01
N SER A 158 -2.56 -17.86 -23.21
CA SER A 158 -3.18 -19.15 -23.55
C SER A 158 -2.67 -20.31 -22.70
N SER A 159 -1.48 -20.17 -22.12
CA SER A 159 -0.96 -21.11 -21.12
C SER A 159 -0.32 -20.37 -19.96
N MET A 160 -0.78 -20.66 -18.74
CA MET A 160 -0.24 -20.10 -17.50
C MET A 160 0.12 -21.23 -16.53
N ARG A 161 1.35 -21.24 -16.04
CA ARG A 161 1.91 -22.21 -15.10
C ARG A 161 2.49 -21.45 -13.92
N VAL A 162 1.69 -21.31 -12.87
CA VAL A 162 2.05 -20.53 -11.69
C VAL A 162 2.38 -21.46 -10.55
N PHE A 163 3.54 -21.24 -9.92
CA PHE A 163 3.92 -21.91 -8.69
C PHE A 163 4.00 -20.88 -7.56
N ALA A 164 3.04 -20.95 -6.64
CA ALA A 164 3.01 -20.14 -5.44
C ALA A 164 3.40 -21.01 -4.24
N PHE A 165 4.36 -20.55 -3.43
CA PHE A 165 4.76 -21.29 -2.24
C PHE A 165 5.02 -20.32 -1.08
N ASP A 166 4.33 -20.59 0.03
CA ASP A 166 4.60 -20.01 1.33
C ASP A 166 4.23 -21.06 2.38
N HIS A 167 4.55 -20.81 3.65
CA HIS A 167 4.24 -21.73 4.74
C HIS A 167 3.39 -21.07 5.82
N ARG A 168 2.65 -21.90 6.53
CA ARG A 168 1.90 -21.50 7.73
C ARG A 168 2.69 -21.90 8.98
N LEU A 169 2.28 -21.36 10.13
CA LEU A 169 2.88 -21.65 11.43
C LEU A 169 3.03 -23.15 11.73
N GLN A 170 2.13 -24.00 11.23
CA GLN A 170 2.19 -25.44 11.43
C GLN A 170 3.46 -26.08 10.85
N LEU A 171 4.04 -25.51 9.79
CA LEU A 171 5.34 -25.99 9.27
C LEU A 171 6.45 -25.68 10.27
N GLU A 172 6.33 -24.56 10.99
CA GLU A 172 7.30 -24.14 12.00
C GLU A 172 7.22 -24.97 13.27
N GLU A 173 6.04 -25.50 13.57
CA GLU A 173 5.77 -26.37 14.72
C GLU A 173 6.22 -27.82 14.49
N MET A 174 6.59 -28.20 13.26
CA MET A 174 7.04 -29.56 12.96
C MET A 174 8.40 -29.87 13.61
N ASP A 175 8.53 -31.09 14.14
CA ASP A 175 9.77 -31.57 14.71
C ASP A 175 10.94 -31.44 13.72
N GLY A 176 11.99 -30.75 14.16
CA GLY A 176 13.19 -30.51 13.38
C GLY A 176 13.12 -29.32 12.42
N TYR A 177 12.06 -28.52 12.44
CA TYR A 177 12.04 -27.22 11.77
C TYR A 177 13.07 -26.26 12.38
N THR A 178 13.70 -25.46 11.52
CA THR A 178 14.48 -24.28 11.91
C THR A 178 14.27 -23.20 10.85
N LEU A 179 14.44 -21.92 11.22
CA LEU A 179 14.37 -20.81 10.27
C LEU A 179 15.31 -21.01 9.06
N ALA A 180 16.50 -21.55 9.30
CA ALA A 180 17.45 -21.88 8.23
C ALA A 180 16.93 -22.95 7.27
N LYS A 181 16.25 -24.00 7.77
CA LYS A 181 15.64 -25.03 6.93
C LYS A 181 14.43 -24.50 6.17
N GLY A 182 13.61 -23.65 6.80
CA GLY A 182 12.50 -22.96 6.13
C GLY A 182 13.00 -22.10 4.96
N GLY A 183 14.04 -21.30 5.18
CA GLY A 183 14.70 -20.53 4.12
C GLY A 183 15.25 -21.41 3.00
N ALA A 184 15.99 -22.47 3.35
CA ALA A 184 16.54 -23.41 2.37
C ALA A 184 15.46 -24.13 1.54
N PHE A 185 14.32 -24.45 2.16
CA PHE A 185 13.17 -25.03 1.47
C PHE A 185 12.55 -24.05 0.47
N LYS A 186 12.34 -22.79 0.86
CA LYS A 186 11.86 -21.74 -0.06
C LYS A 186 12.81 -21.52 -1.23
N GLU A 187 14.12 -21.52 -0.99
CA GLU A 187 15.10 -21.47 -2.07
C GLU A 187 15.01 -22.69 -3.00
N LEU A 188 14.78 -23.89 -2.46
CA LEU A 188 14.62 -25.10 -3.25
C LEU A 188 13.38 -25.01 -4.16
N CYS A 189 12.26 -24.53 -3.61
CA CYS A 189 11.04 -24.24 -4.36
C CYS A 189 11.29 -23.25 -5.51
N MET A 190 11.99 -22.14 -5.23
CA MET A 190 12.37 -21.16 -6.25
C MET A 190 13.25 -21.81 -7.35
N LYS A 191 14.32 -22.51 -6.96
CA LYS A 191 15.25 -23.17 -7.90
C LYS A 191 14.52 -24.15 -8.81
N ALA A 192 13.65 -25.00 -8.24
CA ALA A 192 12.89 -25.97 -9.02
C ALA A 192 11.94 -25.27 -10.01
N ALA A 193 11.23 -24.22 -9.58
CA ALA A 193 10.32 -23.49 -10.44
C ALA A 193 11.05 -22.74 -11.56
N THR A 194 12.19 -22.10 -11.27
CA THR A 194 13.04 -21.45 -12.30
C THR A 194 13.62 -22.47 -13.27
N GLN A 195 14.05 -23.65 -12.79
CA GLN A 195 14.55 -24.72 -13.66
C GLN A 195 13.45 -25.26 -14.58
N VAL A 196 12.22 -25.40 -14.08
CA VAL A 196 11.08 -25.81 -14.91
C VAL A 196 10.67 -24.70 -15.88
N GLN A 197 10.75 -23.42 -15.49
CA GLN A 197 10.48 -22.30 -16.39
C GLN A 197 11.43 -22.34 -17.59
N ASP A 198 12.73 -22.50 -17.36
CA ASP A 198 13.76 -22.61 -18.41
C ASP A 198 13.68 -21.48 -19.44
N GLY A 199 13.42 -20.26 -18.97
CA GLY A 199 13.28 -19.05 -19.81
C GLY A 199 12.02 -18.99 -20.68
N ARG A 200 11.09 -19.94 -20.54
CA ARG A 200 9.84 -19.95 -21.30
C ARG A 200 8.82 -18.96 -20.74
N ASP A 201 8.00 -18.44 -21.64
CA ASP A 201 6.87 -17.57 -21.31
C ASP A 201 5.74 -18.36 -20.64
N GLY A 202 4.84 -17.63 -19.97
CA GLY A 202 3.66 -18.21 -19.31
C GLY A 202 3.95 -18.89 -17.97
N TYR A 203 5.14 -18.70 -17.40
CA TYR A 203 5.49 -19.16 -16.05
C TYR A 203 5.52 -17.98 -15.07
N GLY A 204 4.98 -18.19 -13.88
CA GLY A 204 5.01 -17.20 -12.79
C GLY A 204 5.40 -17.86 -11.47
N ILE A 205 6.20 -17.18 -10.67
CA ILE A 205 6.56 -17.61 -9.32
C ILE A 205 6.08 -16.55 -8.33
N LEU A 206 5.38 -17.01 -7.29
CA LEU A 206 4.93 -16.18 -6.18
C LEU A 206 5.51 -16.76 -4.88
N CYS A 207 6.25 -15.96 -4.13
CA CYS A 207 6.95 -16.37 -2.92
C CYS A 207 6.73 -15.37 -1.79
#